data_AF-A0A965NH32-F1
#
_entry.id   AF-A0A965NH32-F1
#
_cell.length_a   1.000
_cell.length_b   1.000
_cell.length_c   1.000
_cell.angle_alpha   90.00
_cell.angle_beta   90.00
_cell.angle_gamma   90.00
#
_symmetry.space_group_name_H-M   'P 1'
#
loop_
_entity.id
_entity.type
_entity.pdbx_description
1 polymer ?
#
loop_
_entity_poly.entity_id
_entity_poly.type
_entity_poly.pdbx_seq_one_letter_code
_entity_poly.pdbx_strand_id
1 'polypeptide(L)'
;MHRLFLFWLTLFGALAHADSLPPEDRIFQNETSLGLILGPDVAENSFVAAHCEALQRYLQQIIMMPELPPPAARIEVIATDSSSPLTVLNKGGVVVAQIQIQSASQASSQLAEAVSRLWLGRAAVAAGKPVDVSQPWLRQALKSETLAMLRPAMVDAWYRQGRATAPARLRDVVEGRAPDFEAFLFWRALRAELGGASEQVRVMIAVSRGEDVLREARPTKPWDEEAWLLARANLLLTRMPPSLSMQESADALRDISRFIFDFGKGDTVWDGPALVHYREAKGVKVAMAARWSALQREILRQNPVYHNTWRALGSWLENFETATPEELNELWGNYLRERAAAETLQREVKQVLVDSNHL
;
A
#
# COMPACT_ATOMS: atom_id res chain seq x y z
N MET A 1 19.16 23.31 -0.06
CA MET A 1 18.02 23.82 0.74
C MET A 1 16.93 24.28 -0.22
N HIS A 2 15.83 23.53 -0.16
CA HIS A 2 14.48 23.75 -0.69
C HIS A 2 14.23 24.80 -1.78
N ARG A 3 13.93 24.31 -3.00
CA ARG A 3 12.75 24.62 -3.82
C ARG A 3 12.93 23.98 -5.20
N LEU A 4 12.58 22.71 -5.30
CA LEU A 4 12.51 21.97 -6.57
C LEU A 4 11.40 20.91 -6.55
N PHE A 5 10.36 21.14 -5.73
CA PHE A 5 9.06 20.47 -5.83
C PHE A 5 8.15 21.34 -6.69
N LEU A 6 8.44 21.36 -7.98
CA LEU A 6 7.61 21.94 -9.03
C LEU A 6 7.56 20.86 -10.08
N PHE A 7 6.50 20.05 -10.11
CA PHE A 7 5.98 19.46 -11.35
C PHE A 7 4.65 18.72 -11.16
N TRP A 8 3.69 19.30 -10.45
CA TRP A 8 2.26 19.02 -10.70
C TRP A 8 1.48 20.31 -10.43
N LEU A 9 0.60 20.68 -11.38
CA LEU A 9 -0.30 21.85 -11.43
C LEU A 9 0.23 23.13 -12.06
N THR A 10 0.31 23.14 -13.39
CA THR A 10 0.04 24.34 -14.19
C THR A 10 -1.40 24.27 -14.71
N LEU A 11 -2.34 24.92 -14.02
CA LEU A 11 -3.50 25.54 -14.66
C LEU A 11 -4.13 26.51 -13.65
N PHE A 12 -3.88 27.80 -13.84
CA PHE A 12 -4.79 28.95 -13.72
C PHE A 12 -3.95 30.22 -13.54
N GLY A 13 -3.84 30.97 -14.64
CA GLY A 13 -3.21 32.27 -14.66
C GLY A 13 -4.16 33.38 -14.21
N ALA A 14 -3.58 34.27 -13.39
CA ALA A 14 -3.78 35.73 -13.34
C ALA A 14 -5.19 36.31 -13.05
N LEU A 15 -5.35 36.95 -11.89
CA LEU A 15 -5.40 38.42 -11.72
C LEU A 15 -5.93 38.80 -10.32
N ALA A 16 -5.17 39.65 -9.63
CA ALA A 16 -5.59 40.82 -8.82
C ALA A 16 -4.75 40.94 -7.53
N HIS A 17 -3.85 41.93 -7.52
CA HIS A 17 -3.27 42.50 -6.31
C HIS A 17 -4.38 43.24 -5.55
N ALA A 18 -4.74 42.73 -4.39
CA ALA A 18 -5.36 43.50 -3.32
C ALA A 18 -4.56 43.18 -2.05
N ASP A 19 -4.16 44.22 -1.31
CA ASP A 19 -3.44 44.11 -0.04
C ASP A 19 -4.15 43.12 0.89
N SER A 20 -3.64 41.90 0.97
CA SER A 20 -4.22 40.85 1.81
C SER A 20 -3.66 40.99 3.21
N LEU A 21 -4.55 41.18 4.18
CA LEU A 21 -4.33 40.89 5.60
C LEU A 21 -3.53 39.58 5.76
N PRO A 22 -2.69 39.43 6.81
CA PRO A 22 -1.95 38.19 7.02
C PRO A 22 -2.94 37.02 6.92
N PRO A 23 -2.63 35.97 6.13
CA PRO A 23 -3.56 34.88 5.91
C PRO A 23 -3.93 34.31 7.28
N GLU A 24 -5.22 34.31 7.61
CA GLU A 24 -5.71 33.53 8.75
C GLU A 24 -5.18 32.10 8.62
N ASP A 25 -4.74 31.50 9.74
CA ASP A 25 -4.37 30.09 9.78
C ASP A 25 -5.61 29.27 9.41
N ARG A 26 -5.77 28.99 8.11
CA ARG A 26 -6.91 28.24 7.58
C ARG A 26 -6.76 26.79 8.01
N ILE A 27 -7.60 26.37 8.94
CA ILE A 27 -7.74 24.96 9.30
C ILE A 27 -8.77 24.34 8.37
N PHE A 28 -8.30 23.44 7.51
CA PHE A 28 -9.16 22.61 6.68
C PHE A 28 -9.74 21.46 7.49
N GLN A 29 -10.96 21.07 7.13
CA GLN A 29 -11.71 20.00 7.76
C GLN A 29 -12.07 18.94 6.71
N ASN A 30 -11.91 17.66 7.05
CA ASN A 30 -12.33 16.55 6.21
C ASN A 30 -12.99 15.46 7.05
N GLU A 31 -14.26 15.16 6.77
CA GLU A 31 -15.01 14.13 7.48
C GLU A 31 -14.81 12.78 6.82
N THR A 32 -14.53 11.76 7.64
CA THR A 32 -14.39 10.37 7.20
C THR A 32 -15.26 9.47 8.06
N SER A 33 -15.42 8.23 7.61
CA SER A 33 -16.08 7.16 8.38
C SER A 33 -15.45 6.90 9.76
N LEU A 34 -14.15 7.18 9.95
CA LEU A 34 -13.46 7.02 11.23
C LEU A 34 -13.59 8.24 12.15
N GLY A 35 -13.67 9.45 11.58
CA GLY A 35 -13.63 10.68 12.33
C GLY A 35 -13.38 11.95 11.50
N LEU A 36 -13.25 13.07 12.22
CA LEU A 36 -12.97 14.39 11.66
C LEU A 36 -11.46 14.64 11.61
N ILE A 37 -10.95 15.00 10.42
CA ILE A 37 -9.57 15.39 10.19
C ILE A 37 -9.47 16.92 10.17
N LEU A 38 -8.52 17.46 10.92
CA LEU A 38 -8.21 18.88 11.01
C LEU A 38 -6.74 19.08 10.65
N GLY A 39 -6.45 20.05 9.78
CA GLY A 39 -5.07 20.34 9.40
C GLY A 39 -4.93 21.57 8.52
N PRO A 40 -3.71 22.12 8.39
CA PRO A 40 -3.46 23.36 7.66
C PRO A 40 -3.38 23.16 6.13
N ASP A 41 -3.27 21.92 5.66
CA ASP A 41 -3.10 21.61 4.23
C ASP A 41 -4.16 20.61 3.72
N VAL A 42 -4.77 20.92 2.57
CA VAL A 42 -5.84 20.11 1.97
C VAL A 42 -5.30 18.77 1.43
N ALA A 43 -4.10 18.76 0.87
CA ALA A 43 -3.51 17.55 0.29
C ALA A 43 -3.10 16.58 1.39
N GLU A 44 -2.51 17.07 2.49
CA GLU A 44 -2.22 16.27 3.68
C GLU A 44 -3.50 15.71 4.30
N ASN A 45 -4.53 16.53 4.49
CA ASN A 45 -5.81 16.06 5.01
C ASN A 45 -6.45 14.99 4.11
N SER A 46 -6.38 15.16 2.79
CA SER A 46 -6.86 14.17 1.82
C SER A 46 -6.06 12.87 1.87
N PHE A 47 -4.76 12.97 2.09
CA PHE A 47 -3.87 11.82 2.24
C PHE A 47 -4.16 11.03 3.53
N VAL A 48 -4.41 11.73 4.65
CA VAL A 48 -4.89 11.13 5.91
C VAL A 48 -6.26 10.46 5.71
N ALA A 49 -7.17 11.13 4.99
CA ALA A 49 -8.50 10.59 4.70
C ALA A 49 -8.43 9.28 3.92
N ALA A 50 -7.52 9.18 2.94
CA ALA A 50 -7.31 7.94 2.20
C ALA A 50 -6.92 6.76 3.11
N HIS A 51 -6.12 6.99 4.16
CA HIS A 51 -5.76 5.94 5.13
C HIS A 51 -6.94 5.56 6.02
N CYS A 52 -7.74 6.54 6.44
CA CYS A 52 -8.95 6.28 7.23
C CYS A 52 -9.93 5.40 6.45
N GLU A 53 -10.19 5.75 5.19
CA GLU A 53 -11.08 5.01 4.31
C GLU A 53 -10.51 3.62 3.95
N ALA A 54 -9.19 3.49 3.82
CA ALA A 54 -8.55 2.19 3.60
C ALA A 54 -8.76 1.23 4.79
N LEU A 55 -8.52 1.70 6.01
CA LEU A 55 -8.79 0.91 7.22
C LEU A 55 -10.28 0.60 7.34
N GLN A 56 -11.16 1.57 7.10
CA GLN A 56 -12.61 1.33 7.18
C GLN A 56 -13.08 0.28 6.17
N ARG A 57 -12.62 0.35 4.90
CA ARG A 57 -12.94 -0.67 3.89
C ARG A 57 -12.49 -2.04 4.33
N TYR A 58 -11.30 -2.16 4.92
CA TYR A 58 -10.85 -3.44 5.48
C TYR A 58 -11.80 -3.95 6.57
N LEU A 59 -12.12 -3.11 7.54
CA LEU A 59 -12.98 -3.48 8.66
C LEU A 59 -14.39 -3.86 8.19
N GLN A 60 -15.02 -3.07 7.32
CA GLN A 60 -16.39 -3.31 6.87
C GLN A 60 -16.50 -4.42 5.82
N GLN A 61 -15.61 -4.46 4.83
CA GLN A 61 -15.77 -5.36 3.67
C GLN A 61 -15.03 -6.68 3.83
N ILE A 62 -14.01 -6.73 4.69
CA ILE A 62 -13.21 -7.94 4.90
C ILE A 62 -13.50 -8.56 6.26
N ILE A 63 -13.69 -7.76 7.31
CA ILE A 63 -14.02 -8.28 8.65
C ILE A 63 -15.53 -8.32 8.91
N MET A 64 -16.34 -7.54 8.17
CA MET A 64 -17.77 -7.32 8.49
C MET A 64 -17.96 -6.67 9.86
N MET A 65 -17.02 -5.81 10.24
CA MET A 65 -17.04 -5.10 11.51
C MET A 65 -18.18 -4.07 11.53
N PRO A 66 -19.10 -4.11 12.51
CA PRO A 66 -20.08 -3.05 12.71
C PRO A 66 -19.41 -1.73 13.06
N GLU A 67 -20.11 -0.63 12.80
CA GLU A 67 -19.62 0.69 13.19
C GLU A 67 -19.45 0.79 14.71
N LEU A 68 -18.34 1.42 15.12
CA LEU A 68 -18.12 1.71 16.53
C LEU A 68 -19.10 2.78 17.01
N PRO A 69 -19.58 2.69 18.27
CA PRO A 69 -20.48 3.69 18.82
C PRO A 69 -19.83 5.09 18.85
N PRO A 70 -20.64 6.16 18.90
CA PRO A 70 -20.14 7.52 19.08
C PRO A 70 -19.40 7.68 20.43
N PRO A 71 -18.51 8.68 20.55
CA PRO A 71 -18.21 9.72 19.56
C PRO A 71 -17.26 9.24 18.44
N ALA A 72 -17.31 9.94 17.31
CA ALA A 72 -16.32 9.80 16.24
C ALA A 72 -14.94 10.29 16.72
N ALA A 73 -13.85 9.77 16.13
CA ALA A 73 -12.52 10.24 16.48
C ALA A 73 -12.22 11.61 15.89
N ARG A 74 -11.14 12.23 16.38
CA ARG A 74 -10.54 13.43 15.80
C ARG A 74 -9.09 13.16 15.41
N ILE A 75 -8.68 13.64 14.25
CA ILE A 75 -7.30 13.56 13.77
C ILE A 75 -6.81 15.00 13.55
N GLU A 76 -5.70 15.35 14.18
CA GLU A 76 -5.07 16.67 14.10
C GLU A 76 -3.72 16.50 13.39
N VAL A 77 -3.59 17.06 12.19
CA VAL A 77 -2.33 17.18 11.47
C VAL A 77 -1.64 18.45 11.97
N ILE A 78 -0.51 18.29 12.65
CA ILE A 78 0.19 19.36 13.36
C ILE A 78 1.48 19.70 12.63
N ALA A 79 1.73 21.00 12.44
CA ALA A 79 2.95 21.52 11.78
C ALA A 79 4.15 21.66 12.73
N THR A 80 3.94 21.65 14.05
CA THR A 80 5.00 21.90 15.05
C THR A 80 5.80 20.66 15.42
N ASP A 81 7.04 20.90 15.85
CA ASP A 81 7.96 19.91 16.38
C ASP A 81 7.49 19.39 17.74
N SER A 82 6.56 18.44 17.73
CA SER A 82 6.25 17.62 18.90
C SER A 82 7.39 16.65 19.17
N SER A 83 7.58 16.28 20.44
CA SER A 83 8.62 15.30 20.84
C SER A 83 8.36 13.89 20.31
N SER A 84 7.13 13.59 19.86
CA SER A 84 6.75 12.34 19.21
C SER A 84 6.04 12.63 17.88
N PRO A 85 6.37 11.92 16.80
CA PRO A 85 5.72 12.07 15.49
C PRO A 85 4.24 11.65 15.50
N LEU A 86 3.83 10.84 16.47
CA LEU A 86 2.46 10.37 16.62
C LEU A 86 2.09 10.28 18.10
N THR A 87 0.97 10.90 18.47
CA THR A 87 0.40 10.83 19.82
C THR A 87 -1.09 10.51 19.73
N VAL A 88 -1.57 9.54 20.51
CA VAL A 88 -3.00 9.17 20.56
C VAL A 88 -3.48 9.25 21.99
N LEU A 89 -4.55 10.01 22.23
CA LEU A 89 -5.03 10.39 23.56
C LEU A 89 -6.54 10.26 23.65
N ASN A 90 -7.06 10.05 24.86
CA ASN A 90 -8.47 10.21 25.17
C ASN A 90 -8.71 11.61 25.77
N LYS A 91 -9.47 12.46 25.07
CA LYS A 91 -9.90 13.78 25.53
C LYS A 91 -11.42 13.76 25.76
N GLY A 92 -11.83 13.49 26.99
CA GLY A 92 -13.24 13.53 27.39
C GLY A 92 -14.13 12.52 26.67
N GLY A 93 -13.62 11.31 26.39
CA GLY A 93 -14.32 10.25 25.66
C GLY A 93 -14.09 10.28 24.15
N VAL A 94 -13.51 11.37 23.61
CA VAL A 94 -13.11 11.47 22.21
C VAL A 94 -11.66 11.04 22.06
N VAL A 95 -11.41 10.07 21.18
CA VAL A 95 -10.04 9.64 20.84
C VAL A 95 -9.47 10.60 19.81
N VAL A 96 -8.32 11.19 20.14
CA VAL A 96 -7.64 12.19 19.32
C VAL A 96 -6.26 11.66 18.92
N ALA A 97 -6.00 11.57 17.62
CA ALA A 97 -4.66 11.33 17.07
C ALA A 97 -4.04 12.65 16.62
N GLN A 98 -2.84 12.93 17.10
CA GLN A 98 -2.02 14.07 16.72
C GLN A 98 -0.84 13.55 15.90
N ILE A 99 -0.73 14.02 14.67
CA ILE A 99 0.19 13.47 13.67
C ILE A 99 1.08 14.60 13.13
N GLN A 100 2.39 14.39 13.17
CA GLN A 100 3.37 15.24 12.51
C GLN A 100 3.95 14.48 11.31
N ILE A 101 3.65 14.90 10.08
CA ILE A 101 4.17 14.23 8.88
C ILE A 101 5.60 14.73 8.64
N GLN A 102 6.59 13.99 9.13
CA GLN A 102 8.00 14.44 9.13
C GLN A 102 8.70 14.24 7.78
N SER A 103 8.36 13.18 7.04
CA SER A 103 8.96 12.89 5.75
C SER A 103 8.00 12.14 4.83
N ALA A 104 8.05 12.44 3.53
CA ALA A 104 7.25 11.74 2.52
C ALA A 104 7.55 10.23 2.48
N SER A 105 8.79 9.82 2.80
CA SER A 105 9.20 8.42 2.82
C SER A 105 8.51 7.59 3.91
N GLN A 106 8.26 8.17 5.09
CA GLN A 106 7.68 7.46 6.24
C GLN A 106 6.19 7.75 6.43
N ALA A 107 5.65 8.76 5.74
CA ALA A 107 4.29 9.25 5.91
C ALA A 107 3.25 8.12 5.83
N SER A 108 3.33 7.23 4.83
CA SER A 108 2.37 6.14 4.68
C SER A 108 2.36 5.18 5.87
N SER A 109 3.55 4.76 6.33
CA SER A 109 3.70 3.82 7.45
C SER A 109 3.21 4.46 8.75
N GLN A 110 3.58 5.71 9.00
CA GLN A 110 3.18 6.48 10.16
C GLN A 110 1.67 6.74 10.20
N LEU A 111 1.06 7.10 9.06
CA LEU A 111 -0.37 7.33 8.96
C LEU A 111 -1.17 6.06 9.14
N ALA A 112 -0.72 4.94 8.54
CA ALA A 112 -1.34 3.63 8.76
C ALA A 112 -1.29 3.23 10.25
N GLU A 113 -0.20 3.52 10.95
CA GLU A 113 -0.12 3.32 12.40
C GLU A 113 -1.08 4.24 13.16
N ALA A 114 -1.14 5.51 12.80
CA ALA A 114 -2.01 6.51 13.43
C ALA A 114 -3.49 6.10 13.36
N VAL A 115 -3.99 5.76 12.16
CA VAL A 115 -5.39 5.36 11.98
C VAL A 115 -5.71 4.04 12.69
N SER A 116 -4.76 3.10 12.74
CA SER A 116 -4.91 1.84 13.45
C SER A 116 -5.02 2.05 14.96
N ARG A 117 -4.12 2.87 15.54
CA ARG A 117 -4.16 3.24 16.96
C ARG A 117 -5.43 4.03 17.30
N LEU A 118 -5.88 4.89 16.40
CA LEU A 118 -7.10 5.67 16.58
C LEU A 118 -8.33 4.76 16.67
N TRP A 119 -8.48 3.81 15.74
CA TRP A 119 -9.59 2.86 15.76
C TRP A 119 -9.55 1.96 17.00
N LEU A 120 -8.38 1.40 17.34
CA LEU A 120 -8.20 0.57 18.54
C LEU A 120 -8.51 1.36 19.82
N GLY A 121 -8.05 2.60 19.91
CA GLY A 121 -8.35 3.49 21.02
C GLY A 121 -9.85 3.74 21.15
N ARG A 122 -10.57 3.94 20.04
CA ARG A 122 -12.04 4.10 20.07
C ARG A 122 -12.72 2.84 20.60
N ALA A 123 -12.33 1.67 20.12
CA ALA A 123 -12.90 0.40 20.55
C ALA A 123 -12.65 0.13 22.04
N ALA A 124 -11.46 0.50 22.54
CA ALA A 124 -11.11 0.42 23.96
C ALA A 124 -11.92 1.41 24.82
N VAL A 125 -11.97 2.69 24.44
CA VAL A 125 -12.68 3.74 25.19
C VAL A 125 -14.19 3.47 25.24
N ALA A 126 -14.78 2.96 24.15
CA ALA A 126 -16.17 2.54 24.12
C ALA A 126 -16.49 1.42 25.15
N ALA A 127 -15.48 0.66 25.57
CA ALA A 127 -15.59 -0.35 26.62
C ALA A 127 -15.10 0.13 28.00
N GLY A 128 -14.86 1.44 28.17
CA GLY A 128 -14.34 2.01 29.42
C GLY A 128 -12.88 1.63 29.73
N LYS A 129 -12.09 1.28 28.71
CA LYS A 129 -10.68 0.90 28.85
C LYS A 129 -9.73 2.04 28.44
N PRO A 130 -8.45 2.00 28.89
CA PRO A 130 -7.42 2.93 28.42
C PRO A 130 -7.22 2.86 26.90
N VAL A 131 -6.82 4.00 26.29
CA VAL A 131 -6.70 4.16 24.83
C VAL A 131 -5.64 3.26 24.19
N ASP A 132 -4.65 2.83 24.96
CA ASP A 132 -3.47 2.06 24.56
C ASP A 132 -3.50 0.61 25.06
N VAL A 133 -4.65 0.14 25.56
CA VAL A 133 -4.79 -1.18 26.20
C VAL A 133 -4.63 -2.36 25.23
N SER A 134 -4.81 -2.14 23.93
CA SER A 134 -4.80 -3.21 22.92
C SER A 134 -3.42 -3.86 22.77
N GLN A 135 -3.39 -5.18 22.52
CA GLN A 135 -2.13 -5.89 22.29
C GLN A 135 -1.36 -5.33 21.07
N PRO A 136 -0.01 -5.21 21.14
CA PRO A 136 0.80 -4.59 20.09
C PRO A 136 0.65 -5.21 18.70
N TRP A 137 0.52 -6.54 18.63
CA TRP A 137 0.39 -7.25 17.35
C TRP A 137 -0.82 -6.78 16.54
N LEU A 138 -1.95 -6.46 17.20
CA LEU A 138 -3.18 -6.06 16.51
C LEU A 138 -3.00 -4.69 15.85
N ARG A 139 -2.29 -3.78 16.51
CA ARG A 139 -1.89 -2.50 15.92
C ARG A 139 -1.03 -2.71 14.67
N GLN A 140 -0.02 -3.55 14.75
CA GLN A 140 0.86 -3.85 13.60
C GLN A 140 0.09 -4.52 12.45
N ALA A 141 -0.80 -5.47 12.77
CA ALA A 141 -1.62 -6.15 11.78
C ALA A 141 -2.57 -5.17 11.05
N LEU A 142 -3.27 -4.29 11.77
CA LEU A 142 -4.16 -3.29 11.18
C LEU A 142 -3.41 -2.24 10.37
N LYS A 143 -2.22 -1.83 10.83
CA LYS A 143 -1.30 -0.97 10.07
C LYS A 143 -0.95 -1.63 8.73
N SER A 144 -0.54 -2.89 8.77
CA SER A 144 -0.18 -3.66 7.59
C SER A 144 -1.37 -3.87 6.64
N GLU A 145 -2.55 -4.18 7.15
CA GLU A 145 -3.76 -4.33 6.32
C GLU A 145 -4.19 -3.01 5.68
N THR A 146 -4.06 -1.88 6.39
CA THR A 146 -4.28 -0.54 5.82
C THR A 146 -3.34 -0.26 4.65
N LEU A 147 -2.05 -0.58 4.82
CA LEU A 147 -1.05 -0.44 3.75
C LEU A 147 -1.35 -1.38 2.58
N ALA A 148 -1.78 -2.62 2.84
CA ALA A 148 -2.17 -3.56 1.80
C ALA A 148 -3.38 -3.08 0.99
N MET A 149 -4.35 -2.41 1.61
CA MET A 149 -5.49 -1.81 0.93
C MET A 149 -5.09 -0.64 0.01
N LEU A 150 -4.10 0.15 0.42
CA LEU A 150 -3.58 1.27 -0.38
C LEU A 150 -2.54 0.83 -1.42
N ARG A 151 -1.86 -0.28 -1.18
CA ARG A 151 -0.75 -0.81 -1.97
C ARG A 151 -0.88 -2.34 -2.07
N PRO A 152 -1.72 -2.87 -2.98
CA PRO A 152 -1.97 -4.32 -3.09
C PRO A 152 -0.71 -5.16 -3.32
N ALA A 153 0.35 -4.57 -3.90
CA ALA A 153 1.65 -5.23 -4.09
C ALA A 153 2.35 -5.60 -2.77
N MET A 154 2.04 -4.92 -1.65
CA MET A 154 2.57 -5.25 -0.33
C MET A 154 2.17 -6.66 0.10
N VAL A 155 0.98 -7.12 -0.31
CA VAL A 155 0.51 -8.48 -0.03
C VAL A 155 1.48 -9.50 -0.63
N ASP A 156 1.71 -9.46 -1.95
CA ASP A 156 2.66 -10.36 -2.61
C ASP A 156 4.06 -10.28 -1.98
N ALA A 157 4.53 -9.06 -1.69
CA ALA A 157 5.83 -8.86 -1.06
C ALA A 157 5.96 -9.54 0.31
N TRP A 158 4.98 -9.37 1.21
CA TRP A 158 5.01 -9.99 2.54
C TRP A 158 4.81 -11.50 2.50
N TYR A 159 3.98 -12.04 1.60
CA TYR A 159 3.87 -13.50 1.43
C TYR A 159 5.20 -14.10 0.93
N ARG A 160 5.92 -13.42 0.04
CA ARG A 160 7.26 -13.85 -0.39
C ARG A 160 8.27 -13.73 0.74
N GLN A 161 8.26 -12.63 1.49
CA GLN A 161 9.14 -12.42 2.63
C GLN A 161 8.93 -13.54 3.67
N GLY A 162 7.68 -13.85 4.03
CA GLY A 162 7.36 -14.93 4.97
C GLY A 162 7.80 -16.33 4.51
N ARG A 163 7.93 -16.56 3.20
CA ARG A 163 8.50 -17.80 2.65
C ARG A 163 10.03 -17.81 2.68
N ALA A 164 10.66 -16.65 2.56
CA ALA A 164 12.12 -16.52 2.54
C ALA A 164 12.72 -16.44 3.94
N THR A 165 11.95 -16.02 4.94
CA THR A 165 12.43 -15.83 6.32
C THR A 165 11.96 -16.95 7.25
N ALA A 166 12.78 -17.25 8.25
CA ALA A 166 12.35 -18.09 9.37
C ALA A 166 11.17 -17.44 10.10
N PRO A 167 10.17 -18.24 10.54
CA PRO A 167 9.03 -17.71 11.28
C PRO A 167 9.46 -17.11 12.63
N ALA A 168 8.88 -15.97 12.99
CA ALA A 168 9.03 -15.41 14.33
C ALA A 168 8.30 -16.28 15.37
N ARG A 169 8.80 -16.28 16.61
CA ARG A 169 8.16 -16.98 17.73
C ARG A 169 6.81 -16.35 18.01
N LEU A 170 5.80 -17.14 18.38
CA LEU A 170 4.45 -16.65 18.67
C LEU A 170 4.46 -15.54 19.73
N ARG A 171 5.27 -15.72 20.78
CA ARG A 171 5.43 -14.71 21.83
C ARG A 171 5.94 -13.37 21.29
N ASP A 172 6.92 -13.40 20.40
CA ASP A 172 7.52 -12.19 19.83
C ASP A 172 6.52 -11.49 18.91
N VAL A 173 5.67 -12.25 18.20
CA VAL A 173 4.56 -11.69 17.42
C VAL A 173 3.54 -11.01 18.33
N VAL A 174 3.02 -11.69 19.35
CA VAL A 174 1.95 -11.15 20.23
C VAL A 174 2.42 -9.92 21.00
N GLU A 175 3.67 -9.90 21.46
CA GLU A 175 4.28 -8.77 22.16
C GLU A 175 4.68 -7.63 21.21
N GLY A 176 4.53 -7.80 19.90
CA GLY A 176 4.86 -6.80 18.87
C GLY A 176 6.36 -6.55 18.70
N ARG A 177 7.19 -7.55 19.04
CA ARG A 177 8.65 -7.55 18.82
C ARG A 177 9.05 -8.18 17.48
N ALA A 178 8.11 -8.87 16.83
CA ALA A 178 8.29 -9.34 15.47
C ALA A 178 8.07 -8.20 14.46
N PRO A 179 8.66 -8.30 13.25
CA PRO A 179 8.40 -7.35 12.18
C PRO A 179 6.91 -7.26 11.82
N ASP A 180 6.47 -6.10 11.32
CA ASP A 180 5.05 -5.82 11.02
C ASP A 180 4.41 -6.85 10.05
N PHE A 181 5.22 -7.46 9.17
CA PHE A 181 4.73 -8.48 8.24
C PHE A 181 4.39 -9.80 8.94
N GLU A 182 5.03 -10.14 10.06
CA GLU A 182 4.68 -11.34 10.83
C GLU A 182 3.36 -11.13 11.56
N ALA A 183 3.08 -9.93 12.08
CA ALA A 183 1.76 -9.59 12.63
C ALA A 183 0.65 -9.66 11.55
N PHE A 184 0.96 -9.23 10.32
CA PHE A 184 0.07 -9.38 9.16
C PHE A 184 -0.23 -10.85 8.84
N LEU A 185 0.81 -11.70 8.75
CA LEU A 185 0.65 -13.14 8.51
C LEU A 185 -0.10 -13.82 9.66
N PHE A 186 0.22 -13.44 10.91
CA PHE A 186 -0.45 -13.94 12.11
C PHE A 186 -1.93 -13.67 12.09
N TRP A 187 -2.33 -12.42 11.85
CA TRP A 187 -3.74 -12.07 11.79
C TRP A 187 -4.48 -12.84 10.70
N ARG A 188 -3.91 -12.95 9.51
CA ARG A 188 -4.54 -13.68 8.39
C ARG A 188 -4.62 -15.19 8.63
N ALA A 189 -3.60 -15.78 9.25
CA ALA A 189 -3.60 -17.19 9.62
C ALA A 189 -4.65 -17.46 10.70
N LEU A 190 -4.66 -16.64 11.77
CA LEU A 190 -5.63 -16.74 12.84
C LEU A 190 -7.07 -16.60 12.31
N ARG A 191 -7.34 -15.59 11.47
CA ARG A 191 -8.67 -15.39 10.89
C ARG A 191 -9.20 -16.57 10.10
N ALA A 192 -8.33 -17.28 9.38
CA ALA A 192 -8.73 -18.47 8.64
C ALA A 192 -9.26 -19.58 9.57
N GLU A 193 -8.85 -19.54 10.84
CA GLU A 193 -9.08 -20.58 11.85
C GLU A 193 -10.20 -20.20 12.82
N LEU A 194 -10.45 -18.90 13.02
CA LEU A 194 -11.58 -18.38 13.81
C LEU A 194 -12.96 -18.69 13.20
N GLY A 195 -13.02 -19.13 11.94
CA GLY A 195 -14.27 -19.45 11.25
C GLY A 195 -14.99 -18.22 10.70
N GLY A 196 -16.30 -18.12 10.95
CA GLY A 196 -17.17 -17.10 10.35
C GLY A 196 -16.87 -15.67 10.80
N ALA A 197 -17.40 -14.69 10.05
CA ALA A 197 -17.18 -13.26 10.32
C ALA A 197 -17.54 -12.82 11.75
N SER A 198 -18.59 -13.39 12.36
CA SER A 198 -18.99 -13.05 13.73
C SER A 198 -17.91 -13.35 14.78
N GLU A 199 -17.19 -14.47 14.64
CA GLU A 199 -16.10 -14.82 15.55
C GLU A 199 -14.87 -13.94 15.33
N GLN A 200 -14.55 -13.62 14.07
CA GLN A 200 -13.47 -12.68 13.74
C GLN A 200 -13.73 -11.30 14.36
N VAL A 201 -14.97 -10.81 14.26
CA VAL A 201 -15.42 -9.56 14.90
C VAL A 201 -15.31 -9.64 16.41
N ARG A 202 -15.82 -10.73 17.03
CA ARG A 202 -15.77 -10.93 18.49
C ARG A 202 -14.34 -10.86 19.01
N VAL A 203 -13.42 -11.63 18.41
CA VAL A 203 -12.02 -11.69 18.83
C VAL A 203 -11.33 -10.34 18.63
N MET A 204 -11.52 -9.67 17.49
CA MET A 204 -10.88 -8.38 17.25
C MET A 204 -11.35 -7.32 18.26
N ILE A 205 -12.65 -7.30 18.59
CA ILE A 205 -13.20 -6.41 19.62
C ILE A 205 -12.65 -6.76 21.01
N ALA A 206 -12.62 -8.03 21.38
CA ALA A 206 -12.06 -8.47 22.67
C ALA A 206 -10.59 -8.03 22.83
N VAL A 207 -9.76 -8.29 21.82
CA VAL A 207 -8.33 -7.92 21.84
C VAL A 207 -8.14 -6.40 21.83
N SER A 208 -9.01 -5.65 21.14
CA SER A 208 -8.99 -4.18 21.19
C SER A 208 -9.22 -3.62 22.61
N ARG A 209 -9.88 -4.40 23.48
CA ARG A 209 -10.15 -4.07 24.88
C ARG A 209 -9.07 -4.58 25.84
N GLY A 210 -7.97 -5.14 25.31
CA GLY A 210 -6.85 -5.67 26.07
C GLY A 210 -7.01 -7.12 26.52
N GLU A 211 -8.01 -7.84 25.99
CA GLU A 211 -8.12 -9.27 26.23
C GLU A 211 -7.04 -10.03 25.45
N ASP A 212 -6.56 -11.14 26.01
CA ASP A 212 -5.46 -11.89 25.43
C ASP A 212 -5.94 -12.70 24.22
N VAL A 213 -5.40 -12.41 23.02
CA VAL A 213 -5.73 -13.13 21.79
C VAL A 213 -5.61 -14.65 21.95
N LEU A 214 -4.61 -15.16 22.66
CA LEU A 214 -4.40 -16.61 22.79
C LEU A 214 -5.52 -17.27 23.61
N ARG A 215 -6.15 -16.51 24.51
CA ARG A 215 -7.30 -16.93 25.30
C ARG A 215 -8.61 -16.70 24.56
N GLU A 216 -8.73 -15.62 23.80
CA GLU A 216 -9.97 -15.22 23.13
C GLU A 216 -10.19 -15.93 21.80
N ALA A 217 -9.11 -16.30 21.11
CA ALA A 217 -9.14 -17.00 19.84
C ALA A 217 -9.84 -18.37 19.92
N ARG A 218 -10.16 -18.88 21.13
CA ARG A 218 -10.69 -20.23 21.46
C ARG A 218 -11.17 -21.02 20.24
N PRO A 219 -10.25 -21.62 19.49
CA PRO A 219 -10.61 -22.71 18.60
C PRO A 219 -10.98 -23.91 19.48
N THR A 220 -11.42 -25.00 18.86
CA THR A 220 -11.49 -26.32 19.50
C THR A 220 -10.14 -26.83 20.04
N LYS A 221 -9.03 -26.10 19.82
CA LYS A 221 -7.66 -26.38 20.29
C LYS A 221 -6.94 -25.08 20.70
N PRO A 222 -6.02 -25.11 21.68
CA PRO A 222 -5.24 -23.94 22.08
C PRO A 222 -4.37 -23.39 20.95
N TRP A 223 -4.18 -22.07 20.92
CA TRP A 223 -3.29 -21.39 19.98
C TRP A 223 -1.89 -21.27 20.60
N ASP A 224 -1.05 -22.28 20.40
CA ASP A 224 0.33 -22.33 20.87
C ASP A 224 1.34 -22.16 19.72
N GLU A 225 2.63 -22.30 20.03
CA GLU A 225 3.71 -22.14 19.04
C GLU A 225 3.55 -23.11 17.86
N GLU A 226 3.14 -24.36 18.11
CA GLU A 226 2.96 -25.36 17.05
C GLU A 226 1.77 -24.99 16.15
N ALA A 227 0.64 -24.61 16.75
CA ALA A 227 -0.53 -24.15 16.02
C ALA A 227 -0.20 -22.91 15.15
N TRP A 228 0.56 -21.96 15.68
CA TRP A 228 1.03 -20.80 14.94
C TRP A 228 1.87 -21.20 13.72
N LEU A 229 2.91 -22.01 13.92
CA LEU A 229 3.82 -22.42 12.85
C LEU A 229 3.07 -23.19 11.75
N LEU A 230 2.15 -24.07 12.13
CA LEU A 230 1.32 -24.83 11.20
C LEU A 230 0.38 -23.91 10.41
N ALA A 231 -0.35 -23.02 11.07
CA ALA A 231 -1.26 -22.08 10.42
C ALA A 231 -0.53 -21.12 9.48
N ARG A 232 0.64 -20.62 9.90
CA ARG A 232 1.53 -19.80 9.05
C ARG A 232 1.97 -20.57 7.81
N ALA A 233 2.42 -21.82 7.97
CA ALA A 233 2.83 -22.66 6.84
C ALA A 233 1.67 -22.91 5.86
N ASN A 234 0.48 -23.26 6.38
CA ASN A 234 -0.72 -23.46 5.57
C ASN A 234 -1.12 -22.19 4.81
N LEU A 235 -1.10 -21.03 5.47
CA LEU A 235 -1.38 -19.74 4.84
C LEU A 235 -0.42 -19.46 3.68
N LEU A 236 0.88 -19.69 3.89
CA LEU A 236 1.89 -19.46 2.87
C LEU A 236 1.77 -20.45 1.72
N LEU A 237 1.49 -21.73 1.97
CA LEU A 237 1.36 -22.77 0.93
C LEU A 237 0.11 -22.57 0.05
N THR A 238 -1.02 -22.23 0.65
CA THR A 238 -2.31 -22.06 -0.06
C THR A 238 -2.36 -20.81 -0.92
N ARG A 239 -1.60 -19.77 -0.55
CA ARG A 239 -1.47 -18.51 -1.31
C ARG A 239 -0.16 -18.51 -2.11
N MET A 240 0.03 -19.47 -3.01
CA MET A 240 1.14 -19.38 -3.98
C MET A 240 0.97 -18.11 -4.79
N PRO A 241 1.94 -17.17 -4.79
CA PRO A 241 1.81 -15.99 -5.62
C PRO A 241 1.88 -16.41 -7.09
N PRO A 242 0.78 -16.33 -7.85
CA PRO A 242 0.77 -16.76 -9.25
C PRO A 242 1.53 -15.78 -10.15
N SER A 243 1.80 -14.58 -9.62
CA SER A 243 2.48 -13.49 -10.30
C SER A 243 4.00 -13.57 -10.18
N LEU A 244 4.69 -12.87 -11.06
CA LEU A 244 6.06 -12.40 -10.95
C LEU A 244 6.16 -11.49 -9.72
N SER A 245 7.30 -11.54 -9.02
CA SER A 245 7.69 -10.52 -8.05
C SER A 245 7.81 -9.16 -8.75
N MET A 246 7.90 -8.08 -7.97
CA MET A 246 8.15 -6.75 -8.53
C MET A 246 9.42 -6.71 -9.40
N GLN A 247 10.47 -7.44 -8.99
CA GLN A 247 11.73 -7.46 -9.73
C GLN A 247 11.59 -8.28 -11.01
N GLU A 248 11.07 -9.51 -10.91
CA GLU A 248 10.84 -10.38 -12.07
C GLU A 248 9.91 -9.73 -13.10
N SER A 249 8.89 -8.98 -12.64
CA SER A 249 7.96 -8.27 -13.52
C SER A 249 8.62 -7.09 -14.23
N ALA A 250 9.50 -6.37 -13.54
CA ALA A 250 10.29 -5.29 -14.14
C ALA A 250 11.31 -5.82 -15.15
N ASP A 251 11.97 -6.93 -14.84
CA ASP A 251 12.97 -7.54 -15.71
C ASP A 251 12.30 -8.14 -16.96
N ALA A 252 11.18 -8.84 -16.82
CA ALA A 252 10.40 -9.32 -17.96
C ALA A 252 9.91 -8.18 -18.87
N LEU A 253 9.43 -7.06 -18.30
CA LEU A 253 9.09 -5.87 -19.08
C LEU A 253 10.31 -5.29 -19.80
N ARG A 254 11.46 -5.22 -19.13
CA ARG A 254 12.71 -4.73 -19.72
C ARG A 254 13.12 -5.60 -20.90
N ASP A 255 13.03 -6.91 -20.77
CA ASP A 255 13.42 -7.84 -21.83
C ASP A 255 12.50 -7.74 -23.06
N ILE A 256 11.19 -7.61 -22.84
CA ILE A 256 10.21 -7.43 -23.93
C ILE A 256 10.41 -6.07 -24.63
N SER A 257 10.63 -5.00 -23.87
CA SER A 257 10.77 -3.63 -24.38
C SER A 257 12.18 -3.28 -24.88
N ARG A 258 13.15 -4.18 -24.73
CA ARG A 258 14.52 -3.99 -25.24
C ARG A 258 14.62 -4.50 -26.68
N PHE A 259 14.65 -3.56 -27.62
CA PHE A 259 14.75 -3.84 -29.05
C PHE A 259 16.21 -3.85 -29.48
N ILE A 260 16.74 -5.03 -29.81
CA ILE A 260 18.12 -5.18 -30.31
C ILE A 260 18.02 -5.68 -31.75
N PHE A 261 18.54 -4.89 -32.68
CA PHE A 261 18.54 -5.19 -34.10
C PHE A 261 19.85 -4.74 -34.75
N ASP A 262 20.35 -5.55 -35.68
CA ASP A 262 21.43 -5.19 -36.58
C ASP A 262 20.86 -4.78 -37.95
N PHE A 263 21.06 -3.51 -38.30
CA PHE A 263 20.75 -2.96 -39.62
C PHE A 263 22.04 -2.58 -40.38
N GLY A 264 23.12 -3.35 -40.20
CA GLY A 264 24.42 -3.15 -40.85
C GLY A 264 25.42 -2.34 -40.01
N LYS A 265 25.16 -2.15 -38.71
CA LYS A 265 26.04 -1.45 -37.76
C LYS A 265 26.45 -2.33 -36.57
N GLY A 266 26.09 -3.61 -36.60
CA GLY A 266 26.14 -4.50 -35.44
C GLY A 266 24.91 -4.34 -34.55
N ASP A 267 24.81 -5.20 -33.54
CA ASP A 267 23.70 -5.23 -32.59
C ASP A 267 23.56 -3.90 -31.84
N THR A 268 22.53 -3.13 -32.18
CA THR A 268 22.24 -1.83 -31.57
C THR A 268 20.92 -1.88 -30.82
N VAL A 269 20.85 -1.21 -29.67
CA VAL A 269 19.58 -1.03 -28.92
C VAL A 269 18.80 0.14 -29.54
N TRP A 270 17.56 -0.12 -29.91
CA TRP A 270 16.63 0.86 -30.49
C TRP A 270 15.56 1.23 -29.48
N ASP A 271 15.13 2.50 -29.50
CA ASP A 271 13.87 2.87 -28.86
C ASP A 271 12.68 2.43 -29.73
N GLY A 272 11.49 2.33 -29.12
CA GLY A 272 10.28 1.91 -29.83
C GLY A 272 9.97 2.77 -31.06
N PRO A 273 9.89 4.11 -30.93
CA PRO A 273 9.56 5.00 -32.04
C PRO A 273 10.54 4.92 -33.21
N ALA A 274 11.85 4.86 -32.96
CA ALA A 274 12.86 4.73 -34.00
C ALA A 274 12.77 3.40 -34.75
N LEU A 275 12.32 2.34 -34.08
CA LEU A 275 12.11 1.03 -34.70
C LEU A 275 10.96 1.03 -35.72
N VAL A 276 10.00 1.95 -35.59
CA VAL A 276 8.85 2.06 -36.52
C VAL A 276 9.32 2.31 -37.96
N HIS A 277 10.43 3.03 -38.16
CA HIS A 277 11.02 3.24 -39.49
C HIS A 277 11.47 1.95 -40.18
N TYR A 278 11.75 0.90 -39.40
CA TYR A 278 12.18 -0.40 -39.88
C TYR A 278 11.07 -1.47 -39.81
N ARG A 279 9.82 -1.07 -39.55
CA ARG A 279 8.69 -2.01 -39.35
C ARG A 279 8.46 -2.97 -40.51
N GLU A 280 8.80 -2.57 -41.74
CA GLU A 280 8.66 -3.41 -42.93
C GLU A 280 9.74 -4.49 -43.05
N ALA A 281 10.83 -4.39 -42.28
CA ALA A 281 11.88 -5.39 -42.28
C ALA A 281 11.36 -6.71 -41.69
N LYS A 282 11.55 -7.81 -42.43
CA LYS A 282 11.08 -9.15 -42.03
C LYS A 282 11.55 -9.55 -40.62
N GLY A 283 12.81 -9.24 -40.29
CA GLY A 283 13.37 -9.52 -38.96
C GLY A 283 12.66 -8.77 -37.84
N VAL A 284 12.25 -7.52 -38.09
CA VAL A 284 11.50 -6.68 -37.13
C VAL A 284 10.10 -7.25 -36.91
N LYS A 285 9.36 -7.57 -37.97
CA LYS A 285 8.01 -8.16 -37.86
C LYS A 285 8.00 -9.44 -37.03
N VAL A 286 8.90 -10.38 -37.34
CA VAL A 286 9.03 -11.64 -36.60
C VAL A 286 9.37 -11.40 -35.12
N ALA A 287 10.31 -10.49 -34.86
CA ALA A 287 10.73 -10.17 -33.52
C ALA A 287 9.65 -9.44 -32.70
N MET A 288 8.82 -8.61 -33.32
CA MET A 288 7.68 -7.94 -32.66
C MET A 288 6.55 -8.92 -32.37
N ALA A 289 6.20 -9.79 -33.31
CA ALA A 289 5.20 -10.84 -33.09
C ALA A 289 5.61 -11.80 -31.95
N ALA A 290 6.89 -12.16 -31.87
CA ALA A 290 7.43 -12.98 -30.79
C ALA A 290 7.34 -12.27 -29.42
N ARG A 291 7.63 -10.96 -29.37
CA ARG A 291 7.51 -10.14 -28.16
C ARG A 291 6.06 -9.96 -27.72
N TRP A 292 5.15 -9.71 -28.66
CA TRP A 292 3.71 -9.66 -28.37
C TRP A 292 3.23 -10.98 -27.78
N SER A 293 3.60 -12.10 -28.39
CA SER A 293 3.28 -13.44 -27.87
C SER A 293 3.86 -13.68 -26.47
N ALA A 294 5.10 -13.23 -26.21
CA ALA A 294 5.71 -13.31 -24.89
C ALA A 294 4.96 -12.45 -23.85
N LEU A 295 4.58 -11.22 -24.23
CA LEU A 295 3.82 -10.32 -23.38
C LEU A 295 2.46 -10.92 -23.00
N GLN A 296 1.72 -11.48 -23.97
CA GLN A 296 0.43 -12.12 -23.72
C GLN A 296 0.52 -13.32 -22.76
N ARG A 297 1.63 -14.07 -22.78
CA ARG A 297 1.85 -15.17 -21.82
C ARG A 297 2.11 -14.67 -20.41
N GLU A 298 2.89 -13.60 -20.27
CA GLU A 298 3.35 -13.11 -18.96
C GLU A 298 2.41 -12.09 -18.32
N ILE A 299 1.52 -11.41 -19.08
CA ILE A 299 0.63 -10.36 -18.54
C ILE A 299 -0.33 -10.90 -17.47
N LEU A 300 -0.69 -12.18 -17.52
CA LEU A 300 -1.52 -12.83 -16.49
C LEU A 300 -0.75 -13.04 -15.17
N ARG A 301 0.58 -13.02 -15.23
CA ARG A 301 1.48 -13.17 -14.09
C ARG A 301 2.09 -11.83 -13.68
N GLN A 302 1.66 -10.70 -14.23
CA GLN A 302 2.28 -9.41 -13.89
C GLN A 302 2.14 -9.06 -12.40
N ASN A 303 3.11 -8.34 -11.87
CA ASN A 303 2.99 -7.75 -10.55
C ASN A 303 2.07 -6.52 -10.61
N PRO A 304 1.18 -6.29 -9.62
CA PRO A 304 0.28 -5.13 -9.61
C PRO A 304 0.98 -3.78 -9.77
N VAL A 305 2.23 -3.63 -9.32
CA VAL A 305 3.01 -2.39 -9.49
C VAL A 305 3.16 -2.00 -10.96
N TYR A 306 3.33 -2.99 -11.83
CA TYR A 306 3.60 -2.78 -13.25
C TYR A 306 2.36 -2.97 -14.14
N HIS A 307 1.17 -3.19 -13.55
CA HIS A 307 -0.04 -3.56 -14.30
C HIS A 307 -0.32 -2.63 -15.49
N ASN A 308 -0.29 -1.32 -15.26
CA ASN A 308 -0.53 -0.35 -16.33
C ASN A 308 0.61 -0.31 -17.35
N THR A 309 1.86 -0.48 -16.90
CA THR A 309 3.04 -0.52 -17.77
C THR A 309 2.96 -1.69 -18.76
N TRP A 310 2.56 -2.87 -18.30
CA TRP A 310 2.34 -4.05 -19.14
C TRP A 310 1.23 -3.81 -20.17
N ARG A 311 0.11 -3.21 -19.76
CA ARG A 311 -0.99 -2.88 -20.69
C ARG A 311 -0.56 -1.86 -21.72
N ALA A 312 0.13 -0.79 -21.31
CA ALA A 312 0.60 0.25 -22.21
C ALA A 312 1.60 -0.30 -23.24
N LEU A 313 2.54 -1.16 -22.82
CA LEU A 313 3.45 -1.84 -23.75
C LEU A 313 2.70 -2.80 -24.67
N GLY A 314 1.71 -3.51 -24.14
CA GLY A 314 0.84 -4.40 -24.91
C GLY A 314 0.10 -3.66 -26.02
N SER A 315 -0.53 -2.53 -25.70
CA SER A 315 -1.20 -1.68 -26.69
C SER A 315 -0.24 -1.18 -27.76
N TRP A 316 1.01 -0.83 -27.41
CA TRP A 316 2.00 -0.44 -28.40
C TRP A 316 2.39 -1.61 -29.34
N LEU A 317 2.66 -2.79 -28.79
CA LEU A 317 3.04 -3.98 -29.58
C LEU A 317 1.90 -4.49 -30.47
N GLU A 318 0.66 -4.47 -29.97
CA GLU A 318 -0.53 -4.88 -30.72
C GLU A 318 -0.75 -4.01 -31.96
N ASN A 319 -0.47 -2.70 -31.85
CA ASN A 319 -0.71 -1.72 -32.90
C ASN A 319 0.52 -1.47 -33.79
N PHE A 320 1.67 -2.11 -33.51
CA PHE A 320 2.96 -1.82 -34.16
C PHE A 320 2.90 -1.89 -35.70
N GLU A 321 2.16 -2.86 -36.24
CA GLU A 321 2.08 -3.06 -37.70
C GLU A 321 1.05 -2.15 -38.39
N THR A 322 -0.02 -1.76 -37.69
CA THR A 322 -1.21 -1.16 -38.30
C THR A 322 -1.35 0.33 -38.04
N ALA A 323 -0.86 0.82 -36.90
CA ALA A 323 -1.00 2.22 -36.52
C ALA A 323 -0.04 3.14 -37.28
N THR A 324 -0.39 4.43 -37.29
CA THR A 324 0.47 5.50 -37.82
C THR A 324 1.67 5.72 -36.91
N PRO A 325 2.81 6.25 -37.43
CA PRO A 325 3.95 6.59 -36.60
C PRO A 325 3.62 7.56 -35.45
N GLU A 326 2.70 8.49 -35.68
CA GLU A 326 2.23 9.45 -34.69
C GLU A 326 1.49 8.77 -33.53
N GLU A 327 0.54 7.88 -33.86
CA GLU A 327 -0.19 7.07 -32.86
C GLU A 327 0.76 6.16 -32.07
N LEU A 328 1.72 5.52 -32.75
CA LEU A 328 2.72 4.67 -32.08
C LEU A 328 3.63 5.47 -31.15
N ASN A 329 3.96 6.71 -31.51
CA ASN A 329 4.73 7.59 -30.65
C ASN A 329 3.94 8.01 -29.40
N GLU A 330 2.64 8.27 -29.53
CA GLU A 330 1.76 8.55 -28.39
C GLU A 330 1.64 7.33 -27.46
N LEU A 331 1.36 6.15 -28.01
CA LEU A 331 1.29 4.90 -27.25
C LEU A 331 2.61 4.60 -26.54
N TRP A 332 3.75 4.86 -27.19
CA TRP A 332 5.07 4.72 -26.56
C TRP A 332 5.28 5.73 -25.43
N GLY A 333 4.85 6.98 -25.64
CA GLY A 333 4.86 8.01 -24.60
C GLY A 333 4.02 7.61 -23.38
N ASN A 334 2.85 6.99 -23.59
CA ASN A 334 2.02 6.45 -22.52
C ASN A 334 2.77 5.33 -21.76
N TYR A 335 3.39 4.39 -22.48
CA TYR A 335 4.22 3.35 -21.87
C TYR A 335 5.35 3.92 -21.00
N LEU A 336 6.07 4.94 -21.47
CA LEU A 336 7.14 5.56 -20.70
C LEU A 336 6.63 6.25 -19.42
N ARG A 337 5.47 6.92 -19.48
CA ARG A 337 4.85 7.54 -18.30
C ARG A 337 4.41 6.50 -17.28
N GLU A 338 3.72 5.45 -17.72
CA GLU A 338 3.28 4.36 -16.84
C GLU A 338 4.47 3.62 -16.23
N ARG A 339 5.57 3.46 -16.98
CA ARG A 339 6.82 2.89 -16.46
C ARG A 339 7.42 3.75 -15.35
N ALA A 340 7.52 5.07 -15.55
CA ALA A 340 8.04 5.97 -14.52
C ALA A 340 7.18 6.00 -13.25
N ALA A 341 5.84 5.91 -13.42
CA ALA A 341 4.91 5.77 -12.31
C ALA A 341 5.12 4.43 -11.56
N ALA A 342 5.27 3.32 -12.28
CA ALA A 342 5.54 2.01 -11.69
C ALA A 342 6.90 1.97 -10.95
N GLU A 343 7.95 2.60 -11.48
CA GLU A 343 9.25 2.73 -10.81
C GLU A 343 9.16 3.57 -9.53
N THR A 344 8.27 4.56 -9.48
CA THR A 344 7.97 5.34 -8.27
C THR A 344 7.25 4.49 -7.24
N LEU A 345 6.19 3.80 -7.65
CA LEU A 345 5.43 2.89 -6.79
C LEU A 345 6.31 1.74 -6.26
N GLN A 346 7.21 1.20 -7.08
CA GLN A 346 8.17 0.18 -6.65
C GLN A 346 9.08 0.70 -5.54
N ARG A 347 9.57 1.95 -5.66
CA ARG A 347 10.38 2.59 -4.62
C ARG A 347 9.60 2.79 -3.33
N GLU A 348 8.34 3.23 -3.42
CA GLU A 348 7.45 3.36 -2.26
C GLU A 348 7.26 2.01 -1.55
N VAL A 349 6.94 0.95 -2.30
CA VAL A 349 6.77 -0.40 -1.73
C VAL A 349 8.06 -0.89 -1.08
N LYS A 350 9.22 -0.71 -1.73
CA LYS A 350 10.52 -1.07 -1.15
C LYS A 350 10.82 -0.29 0.13
N GLN A 351 10.49 1.00 0.18
CA GLN A 351 10.68 1.82 1.37
C GLN A 351 9.83 1.31 2.55
N VAL A 352 8.55 1.03 2.31
CA VAL A 352 7.65 0.48 3.34
C VAL A 352 8.19 -0.85 3.87
N LEU A 353 8.71 -1.72 3.00
CA LEU A 353 9.33 -2.99 3.42
C LEU A 353 10.57 -2.78 4.31
N VAL A 354 11.39 -1.77 4.02
CA VAL A 354 12.56 -1.43 4.86
C VAL A 354 12.11 -0.89 6.21
N ASP A 355 11.13 0.03 6.23
CA ASP A 355 10.62 0.63 7.46
C ASP A 355 9.93 -0.40 8.37
N SER A 356 9.24 -1.38 7.80
CA SER A 356 8.63 -2.50 8.54
C SER A 356 9.64 -3.49 9.15
N ASN A 357 10.92 -3.41 8.77
CA ASN A 357 12.00 -4.25 9.31
C ASN A 357 12.84 -3.52 10.39
N HIS A 358 12.63 -2.22 10.62
CA HIS A 358 13.47 -1.38 11.48
C HIS A 358 12.77 -0.83 12.74
N LEU A 359 11.72 -1.49 13.22
CA LEU A 359 11.10 -1.18 14.51
C LEU A 359 11.19 -2.37 15.47
#